data_AF-A0A2M6T0H9-F1
#
_entry.id   AF-A0A2M6T0H9-F1
#
_cell.length_a   1.000
_cell.length_b   1.000
_cell.length_c   1.000
_cell.angle_alpha   90.00
_cell.angle_beta   90.00
_cell.angle_gamma   90.00
#
_symmetry.space_group_name_H-M   'P 1'
#
loop_
_entity.id
_entity.type
_entity.pdbx_description
1 polymer ?
#
loop_
_entity_poly.entity_id
_entity_poly.type
_entity_poly.pdbx_seq_one_letter_code
_entity_poly.pdbx_strand_id
1 'polypeptide(L)'
;MQFPYFKTKLEGETKKFNLTDPKERAEYFELKAGEEIRKLRQYLKENTFITYLLGKKSSGKGTYAKMFAEVIDPGRIEHFSIGDMVRSIDEELKDEEKKKELYNFLLKNYRGFASLDENFSALENRSTKVLLPTELILALVKREIAKRAKKTIFIDGFPRDLDQISYSLFFRELIGYRDDQDIFVMINVPEKVIDERIKWRRICPACQTSRNLKLLPTSRAGYDAGKKEFYLICDNPKCSGEKMMQKEGDQFGIEPIRERLAMDGKLIEKSFSLYGIPKILLRNSVPVSEAKEFLDDYEITPEYVMEWNEKEGKVKIIEKPWVVNDDNGVASYSLMPPPVVVSLIKQLSDVLNL
;
A
#
# COMPACT_ATOMS: atom_id res chain seq x y z
N MET A 1 -8.87 15.44 -12.92
CA MET A 1 -7.54 14.89 -12.62
C MET A 1 -7.36 13.62 -13.43
N GLN A 2 -6.38 13.55 -14.32
CA GLN A 2 -6.13 12.37 -15.15
C GLN A 2 -4.77 11.77 -14.77
N PHE A 3 -4.76 10.48 -14.43
CA PHE A 3 -3.52 9.76 -14.18
C PHE A 3 -2.99 9.24 -15.51
N PRO A 4 -1.72 9.53 -15.86
CA PRO A 4 -1.15 9.11 -17.13
C PRO A 4 -1.01 7.58 -17.19
N TYR A 5 -1.09 7.03 -18.40
CA TYR A 5 -0.63 5.67 -18.65
C TYR A 5 0.89 5.69 -18.68
N PHE A 6 1.51 4.78 -17.93
CA PHE A 6 2.95 4.68 -17.87
C PHE A 6 3.41 3.51 -18.74
N LYS A 7 4.27 3.77 -19.72
CA LYS A 7 4.81 2.74 -20.62
C LYS A 7 5.95 2.01 -19.91
N THR A 8 5.74 0.73 -19.62
CA THR A 8 6.76 -0.19 -19.09
C THR A 8 7.32 -1.08 -20.19
N LYS A 9 6.59 -1.28 -21.28
CA LYS A 9 7.05 -2.05 -22.44
C LYS A 9 8.28 -1.43 -23.09
N LEU A 10 9.29 -2.27 -23.35
CA LEU A 10 10.52 -1.88 -24.05
C LEU A 10 10.48 -2.45 -25.47
N GLU A 11 10.83 -1.64 -26.46
CA GLU A 11 10.81 -2.05 -27.86
C GLU A 11 11.90 -3.09 -28.15
N GLY A 12 11.54 -4.16 -28.86
CA GLY A 12 12.46 -5.25 -29.22
C GLY A 12 12.76 -6.25 -28.10
N GLU A 13 12.29 -6.01 -26.87
CA GLU A 13 12.45 -6.94 -25.75
C GLU A 13 11.38 -8.03 -25.78
N THR A 14 11.78 -9.28 -25.54
CA THR A 14 10.90 -10.47 -25.62
C THR A 14 10.95 -11.35 -24.37
N LYS A 15 11.85 -11.05 -23.43
CA LYS A 15 11.97 -11.77 -22.17
C LYS A 15 10.70 -11.62 -21.34
N LYS A 16 10.19 -12.75 -20.84
CA LYS A 16 9.05 -12.81 -19.92
C LYS A 16 9.55 -13.09 -18.50
N PHE A 17 8.84 -12.54 -17.52
CA PHE A 17 9.18 -12.70 -16.10
C PHE A 17 7.98 -13.21 -15.31
N ASN A 18 8.23 -14.15 -14.42
CA ASN A 18 7.31 -14.45 -13.33
C ASN A 18 7.48 -13.41 -12.22
N LEU A 19 6.61 -12.39 -12.22
CA LEU A 19 6.66 -11.28 -11.26
C LEU A 19 6.30 -11.67 -9.81
N THR A 20 5.89 -12.91 -9.57
CA THR A 20 5.69 -13.47 -8.23
C THR A 20 6.96 -14.11 -7.67
N ASP A 21 7.91 -14.48 -8.52
CA ASP A 21 9.22 -14.99 -8.11
C ASP A 21 10.17 -13.84 -7.77
N PRO A 22 10.77 -13.81 -6.57
CA PRO A 22 11.66 -12.71 -6.16
C PRO A 22 12.89 -12.51 -7.06
N LYS A 23 13.47 -13.59 -7.63
CA LYS A 23 14.67 -13.49 -8.47
C LYS A 23 14.33 -12.92 -9.83
N GLU A 24 13.31 -13.48 -10.49
CA GLU A 24 12.84 -12.96 -11.78
C GLU A 24 12.31 -11.52 -11.65
N ARG A 25 11.67 -11.19 -10.53
CA ARG A 25 11.24 -9.81 -10.24
C ARG A 25 12.43 -8.86 -10.10
N ALA A 26 13.53 -9.27 -9.50
CA ALA A 26 14.74 -8.44 -9.42
C ALA A 26 15.34 -8.19 -10.81
N GLU A 27 15.40 -9.22 -11.66
CA GLU A 27 15.84 -9.08 -13.06
C GLU A 27 14.92 -8.17 -13.88
N TYR A 28 13.60 -8.26 -13.66
CA TYR A 28 12.61 -7.35 -14.25
C TYR A 28 12.88 -5.89 -13.88
N PHE A 29 13.13 -5.61 -12.60
CA PHE A 29 13.42 -4.25 -12.14
C PHE A 29 14.73 -3.71 -12.72
N GLU A 30 15.79 -4.52 -12.80
CA GLU A 30 17.04 -4.09 -13.43
C GLU A 30 16.83 -3.78 -14.91
N LEU A 31 16.09 -4.62 -15.64
CA LEU A 31 15.78 -4.41 -17.05
C LEU A 31 14.97 -3.12 -17.27
N LYS A 32 13.92 -2.89 -16.46
CA LYS A 32 12.97 -1.79 -16.70
C LYS A 32 13.40 -0.45 -16.11
N ALA A 33 14.18 -0.46 -15.02
CA ALA A 33 14.52 0.75 -14.25
C ALA A 33 15.91 0.70 -13.59
N GLY A 34 16.84 -0.13 -14.07
CA GLY A 34 18.15 -0.34 -13.44
C GLY A 34 18.99 0.95 -13.29
N GLU A 35 18.90 1.87 -14.25
CA GLU A 35 19.59 3.16 -14.17
C GLU A 35 19.05 4.01 -13.02
N GLU A 36 17.73 4.19 -12.94
CA GLU A 36 17.06 4.97 -11.90
C GLU A 36 17.23 4.34 -10.51
N ILE A 37 17.22 3.00 -10.42
CA ILE A 37 17.52 2.27 -9.17
C ILE A 37 18.93 2.62 -8.69
N ARG A 38 19.94 2.60 -9.58
CA ARG A 38 21.32 2.95 -9.22
C ARG A 38 21.44 4.41 -8.77
N LYS A 39 20.80 5.34 -9.47
CA LYS A 39 20.73 6.76 -9.11
C LYS A 39 20.10 6.98 -7.74
N LEU A 40 18.94 6.37 -7.47
CA LEU A 40 18.26 6.45 -6.18
C LEU A 40 19.09 5.86 -5.04
N ARG A 41 19.72 4.69 -5.25
CA ARG A 41 20.64 4.09 -4.27
C ARG A 41 21.81 5.02 -3.94
N GLN A 42 22.37 5.70 -4.94
CA GLN A 42 23.45 6.66 -4.73
C GLN A 42 22.94 7.90 -3.97
N TYR A 43 21.79 8.45 -4.34
CA TYR A 43 21.17 9.58 -3.65
C TYR A 43 20.94 9.28 -2.15
N LEU A 44 20.42 8.09 -1.84
CA LEU A 44 20.09 7.69 -0.46
C LEU A 44 21.30 7.47 0.45
N LYS A 45 22.54 7.49 -0.08
CA LYS A 45 23.75 7.40 0.75
C LYS A 45 23.86 8.59 1.69
N GLU A 46 23.57 9.79 1.17
CA GLU A 46 23.75 11.07 1.87
C GLU A 46 22.43 11.82 2.10
N ASN A 47 21.38 11.50 1.33
CA ASN A 47 20.12 12.23 1.35
C ASN A 47 18.94 11.34 1.75
N THR A 48 17.86 11.98 2.20
CA THR A 48 16.57 11.32 2.46
C THR A 48 15.44 12.16 1.88
N PHE A 49 14.27 11.54 1.72
CA PHE A 49 13.05 12.21 1.29
C PHE A 49 11.84 11.62 2.01
N ILE A 50 10.70 12.30 1.88
CA ILE A 50 9.44 11.87 2.48
C ILE A 50 8.36 11.81 1.42
N THR A 51 7.61 10.72 1.45
CA THR A 51 6.45 10.54 0.59
C THR A 51 5.18 10.41 1.41
N TYR A 52 4.11 11.07 0.97
CA TYR A 52 2.75 10.86 1.47
C TYR A 52 2.00 9.99 0.47
N LEU A 53 1.66 8.77 0.88
CA LEU A 53 0.92 7.84 0.05
C LEU A 53 -0.58 8.12 0.13
N LEU A 54 -1.14 8.65 -0.95
CA LEU A 54 -2.56 8.88 -1.12
C LEU A 54 -3.15 7.87 -2.09
N GLY A 55 -4.28 7.29 -1.71
CA GLY A 55 -4.94 6.28 -2.52
C GLY A 55 -6.10 5.69 -1.74
N LYS A 56 -7.16 5.30 -2.46
CA LYS A 56 -8.31 4.58 -1.91
C LYS A 56 -7.87 3.42 -1.00
N LYS A 57 -8.61 3.12 0.07
CA LYS A 57 -8.35 1.92 0.90
C LYS A 57 -8.24 0.67 0.00
N SER A 58 -7.25 -0.19 0.28
CA SER A 58 -6.93 -1.39 -0.52
C SER A 58 -6.36 -1.14 -1.94
N SER A 59 -5.92 0.08 -2.25
CA SER A 59 -5.21 0.42 -3.51
C SER A 59 -3.81 -0.21 -3.64
N GLY A 60 -3.20 -0.66 -2.54
CA GLY A 60 -1.86 -1.26 -2.55
C GLY A 60 -0.72 -0.35 -2.09
N LYS A 61 -1.02 0.81 -1.46
CA LYS A 61 -0.03 1.74 -0.87
C LYS A 61 1.16 1.04 -0.20
N GLY A 62 0.90 0.26 0.86
CA GLY A 62 1.94 -0.46 1.58
C GLY A 62 2.67 -1.52 0.74
N THR A 63 2.01 -2.14 -0.24
CA THR A 63 2.66 -3.08 -1.17
C THR A 63 3.70 -2.36 -2.02
N TYR A 64 3.35 -1.23 -2.62
CA TYR A 64 4.28 -0.47 -3.47
C TYR A 64 5.42 0.12 -2.65
N ALA A 65 5.16 0.66 -1.46
CA ALA A 65 6.19 1.20 -0.59
C ALA A 65 7.20 0.12 -0.14
N LYS A 66 6.72 -1.04 0.28
CA LYS A 66 7.57 -2.17 0.70
C LYS A 66 8.38 -2.74 -0.46
N MET A 67 7.77 -2.88 -1.64
CA MET A 67 8.44 -3.34 -2.84
C MET A 67 9.49 -2.34 -3.33
N PHE A 68 9.19 -1.04 -3.28
CA PHE A 68 10.18 0.01 -3.54
C PHE A 68 11.37 -0.08 -2.57
N ALA A 69 11.11 -0.23 -1.27
CA ALA A 69 12.15 -0.41 -0.27
C ALA A 69 13.01 -1.66 -0.54
N GLU A 70 12.39 -2.80 -0.87
CA GLU A 70 13.08 -4.05 -1.23
C GLU A 70 14.01 -3.88 -2.44
N VAL A 71 13.54 -3.18 -3.48
CA VAL A 71 14.29 -2.98 -4.73
C VAL A 71 15.42 -1.97 -4.56
N ILE A 72 15.19 -0.87 -3.83
CA ILE A 72 16.17 0.22 -3.72
C ILE A 72 17.16 -0.06 -2.59
N ASP A 73 16.73 0.04 -1.34
CA ASP A 73 17.55 -0.24 -0.15
C ASP A 73 16.65 -0.38 1.10
N PRO A 74 16.38 -1.61 1.58
CA PRO A 74 15.51 -1.82 2.74
C PRO A 74 16.14 -1.32 4.06
N GLY A 75 17.45 -1.08 4.07
CA GLY A 75 18.16 -0.51 5.22
C GLY A 75 17.92 0.99 5.36
N ARG A 76 17.66 1.70 4.25
CA ARG A 76 17.55 3.18 4.19
C ARG A 76 16.14 3.71 3.97
N ILE A 77 15.19 2.83 3.65
CA ILE A 77 13.79 3.22 3.39
C ILE A 77 12.88 2.56 4.42
N GLU A 78 11.93 3.34 4.92
CA GLU A 78 10.96 2.89 5.91
C GLU A 78 9.53 3.17 5.44
N HIS A 79 8.69 2.14 5.47
CA HIS A 79 7.24 2.28 5.33
C HIS A 79 6.63 2.58 6.70
N PHE A 80 6.17 3.82 6.88
CA PHE A 80 5.61 4.31 8.14
C PHE A 80 4.07 4.35 8.08
N SER A 81 3.44 3.30 8.59
CA SER A 81 1.97 3.22 8.68
C SER A 81 1.48 3.87 9.98
N ILE A 82 0.61 4.87 9.86
CA ILE A 82 -0.06 5.48 11.03
C ILE A 82 -0.86 4.43 11.80
N GLY A 83 -1.50 3.49 11.09
CA GLY A 83 -2.25 2.41 11.73
C GLY A 83 -1.36 1.46 12.53
N ASP A 84 -0.11 1.26 12.12
CA ASP A 84 0.84 0.35 12.79
C ASP A 84 1.42 1.05 14.01
N MET A 85 1.79 2.33 13.87
CA MET A 85 2.17 3.19 15.00
C MET A 85 1.10 3.17 16.10
N VAL A 86 -0.14 3.45 15.71
CA VAL A 86 -1.28 3.55 16.63
C VAL A 86 -1.50 2.21 17.34
N ARG A 87 -1.34 1.07 16.65
CA ARG A 87 -1.36 -0.28 17.27
C ARG A 87 -0.18 -0.53 18.22
N SER A 88 1.03 -0.09 17.86
CA SER A 88 2.20 -0.19 18.76
C SER A 88 1.97 0.59 20.05
N ILE A 89 1.33 1.75 19.97
CA ILE A 89 0.96 2.57 21.13
C ILE A 89 -0.05 1.84 22.04
N ASP A 90 -1.02 1.10 21.49
CA ASP A 90 -1.92 0.28 22.33
C ASP A 90 -1.15 -0.74 23.16
N GLU A 91 -0.12 -1.35 22.58
CA GLU A 91 0.73 -2.30 23.29
C GLU A 91 1.61 -1.58 24.33
N GLU A 92 2.11 -0.37 24.04
CA GLU A 92 2.84 0.45 25.02
C GLU A 92 1.95 0.84 26.21
N LEU A 93 0.65 1.12 26.00
CA LEU A 93 -0.28 1.53 27.05
C LEU A 93 -0.60 0.41 28.05
N LYS A 94 -0.30 -0.85 27.74
CA LYS A 94 -0.44 -1.99 28.67
C LYS A 94 0.68 -2.04 29.71
N ASP A 95 1.76 -1.32 29.48
CA ASP A 95 2.94 -1.23 30.35
C ASP A 95 2.91 0.12 31.09
N GLU A 96 2.82 0.08 32.41
CA GLU A 96 2.68 1.28 33.25
C GLU A 96 3.87 2.25 33.16
N GLU A 97 5.08 1.76 32.88
CA GLU A 97 6.25 2.65 32.72
C GLU A 97 6.18 3.36 31.37
N LYS A 98 5.98 2.62 30.28
CA LYS A 98 5.86 3.18 28.93
C LYS A 98 4.67 4.12 28.80
N LYS A 99 3.58 3.81 29.48
CA LYS A 99 2.39 4.67 29.59
C LYS A 99 2.73 6.02 30.21
N LYS A 100 3.46 6.03 31.33
CA LYS A 100 3.94 7.27 31.98
C LYS A 100 4.89 8.05 31.09
N GLU A 101 5.81 7.37 30.41
CA GLU A 101 6.72 8.01 29.44
C GLU A 101 5.96 8.68 28.30
N LEU A 102 4.96 8.00 27.73
CA LEU A 102 4.11 8.54 26.68
C LEU A 102 3.34 9.77 27.18
N TYR A 103 2.71 9.68 28.35
CA TYR A 103 1.99 10.82 28.95
C TYR A 103 2.92 12.02 29.14
N ASN A 104 4.11 11.81 29.73
CA ASN A 104 5.10 12.87 29.94
C ASN A 104 5.60 13.49 28.63
N PHE A 105 5.77 12.68 27.59
CA PHE A 105 6.10 13.18 26.26
C PHE A 105 4.98 14.08 25.71
N LEU A 106 3.73 13.61 25.79
CA LEU A 106 2.58 14.36 25.28
C LEU A 106 2.36 15.65 26.08
N LEU A 107 2.54 15.64 27.40
CA LEU A 107 2.47 16.83 28.25
C LEU A 107 3.41 17.95 27.76
N LYS A 108 4.60 17.59 27.28
CA LYS A 108 5.58 18.57 26.75
C LYS A 108 5.27 18.99 25.32
N ASN A 109 4.81 18.07 24.47
CA ASN A 109 4.82 18.23 23.01
C ASN A 109 3.44 18.40 22.35
N TYR A 110 2.35 17.94 22.98
CA TYR A 110 1.01 18.05 22.41
C TYR A 110 0.53 19.50 22.46
N ARG A 111 -0.06 19.96 21.35
CA ARG A 111 -0.66 21.28 21.19
C ARG A 111 -1.95 21.09 20.40
N GLY A 112 -3.11 21.23 21.04
CA GLY A 112 -4.39 21.07 20.37
C GLY A 112 -5.56 21.55 21.22
N PHE A 113 -6.76 21.40 20.68
CA PHE A 113 -7.98 21.99 21.25
C PHE A 113 -8.57 21.17 22.42
N ALA A 114 -8.40 19.85 22.40
CA ALA A 114 -8.84 18.97 23.48
C ALA A 114 -7.78 18.87 24.58
N SER A 115 -8.20 18.64 25.82
CA SER A 115 -7.27 18.45 26.94
C SER A 115 -6.43 17.18 26.76
N LEU A 116 -5.27 17.12 27.42
CA LEU A 116 -4.43 15.93 27.35
C LEU A 116 -5.14 14.72 27.97
N ASP A 117 -5.86 14.91 29.07
CA ASP A 117 -6.55 13.82 29.76
C ASP A 117 -7.69 13.23 28.92
N GLU A 118 -8.46 14.07 28.21
CA GLU A 118 -9.48 13.60 27.25
C GLU A 118 -8.83 12.79 26.12
N ASN A 119 -7.74 13.31 25.55
CA ASN A 119 -7.00 12.63 24.48
C ASN A 119 -6.40 11.30 24.94
N PHE A 120 -5.85 11.26 26.15
CA PHE A 120 -5.26 10.06 26.72
C PHE A 120 -6.34 9.02 27.02
N SER A 121 -7.47 9.44 27.59
CA SER A 121 -8.65 8.59 27.78
C SER A 121 -9.17 8.05 26.44
N ALA A 122 -9.17 8.88 25.40
CA ALA A 122 -9.57 8.49 24.05
C ALA A 122 -8.58 7.50 23.42
N LEU A 123 -7.28 7.57 23.73
CA LEU A 123 -6.28 6.59 23.32
C LEU A 123 -6.48 5.23 24.00
N GLU A 124 -6.69 5.22 25.31
CA GLU A 124 -6.88 3.99 26.11
C GLU A 124 -8.16 3.24 25.75
N ASN A 125 -9.26 3.98 25.59
CA ASN A 125 -10.58 3.41 25.37
C ASN A 125 -10.98 3.38 23.88
N ARG A 126 -10.00 3.55 22.98
CA ARG A 126 -10.31 3.80 21.58
C ARG A 126 -11.03 2.62 20.94
N SER A 127 -11.96 2.94 20.05
CA SER A 127 -12.41 2.01 19.03
C SER A 127 -11.76 2.36 17.70
N THR A 128 -11.56 1.39 16.82
CA THR A 128 -11.04 1.62 15.46
C THR A 128 -11.98 2.44 14.55
N LYS A 129 -13.14 2.86 15.07
CA LYS A 129 -14.17 3.62 14.34
C LYS A 129 -13.97 5.13 14.40
N VAL A 130 -13.39 5.65 15.48
CA VAL A 130 -13.22 7.10 15.70
C VAL A 130 -11.78 7.49 15.38
N LEU A 131 -11.61 8.54 14.57
CA LEU A 131 -10.28 9.10 14.31
C LEU A 131 -9.81 9.86 15.54
N LEU A 132 -8.56 9.62 15.94
CA LEU A 132 -7.91 10.44 16.96
C LEU A 132 -7.72 11.87 16.44
N PRO A 133 -7.76 12.89 17.32
CA PRO A 133 -7.52 14.27 16.92
C PRO A 133 -6.21 14.42 16.14
N THR A 134 -6.23 15.26 15.11
CA THR A 134 -5.12 15.44 14.17
C THR A 134 -3.85 15.86 14.90
N GLU A 135 -3.96 16.79 15.86
CA GLU A 135 -2.84 17.31 16.64
C GLU A 135 -2.18 16.22 17.50
N LEU A 136 -2.99 15.31 18.05
CA LEU A 136 -2.49 14.16 18.80
C LEU A 136 -1.73 13.20 17.88
N ILE A 137 -2.30 12.88 16.71
CA ILE A 137 -1.61 12.05 15.71
C ILE A 137 -0.27 12.68 15.33
N LEU A 138 -0.21 13.98 15.05
CA LEU A 138 1.03 14.67 14.69
C LEU A 138 2.09 14.58 15.80
N ALA A 139 1.70 14.79 17.06
CA ALA A 139 2.61 14.65 18.20
C ALA A 139 3.18 13.23 18.31
N LEU A 140 2.33 12.21 18.11
CA LEU A 140 2.74 10.80 18.12
C LEU A 140 3.65 10.47 16.94
N VAL A 141 3.33 10.95 15.73
CA VAL A 141 4.19 10.74 14.56
C VAL A 141 5.57 11.36 14.77
N LYS A 142 5.63 12.58 15.31
CA LYS A 142 6.88 13.24 15.65
C LYS A 142 7.72 12.41 16.64
N ARG A 143 7.08 11.88 17.70
CA ARG A 143 7.73 10.97 18.67
C ARG A 143 8.34 9.77 17.99
N GLU A 144 7.54 9.11 17.14
CA GLU A 144 7.94 7.84 16.53
C GLU A 144 9.01 7.98 15.46
N ILE A 145 8.99 9.07 14.69
CA ILE A 145 10.06 9.38 13.74
C ILE A 145 11.36 9.75 14.48
N ALA A 146 11.27 10.49 15.59
CA ALA A 146 12.44 10.89 16.38
C ALA A 146 13.16 9.71 17.05
N LYS A 147 12.47 8.60 17.32
CA LYS A 147 13.06 7.36 17.84
C LYS A 147 13.91 6.60 16.79
N ARG A 148 13.84 6.99 15.51
CA ARG A 148 14.39 6.20 14.40
C ARG A 148 15.58 6.91 13.77
N ALA A 149 16.49 6.13 13.18
CA ALA A 149 17.59 6.68 12.39
C ALA A 149 17.04 7.50 11.20
N LYS A 150 17.81 8.50 10.73
CA LYS A 150 17.43 9.30 9.55
C LYS A 150 17.36 8.39 8.31
N LYS A 151 16.14 8.05 7.90
CA LYS A 151 15.81 7.22 6.73
C LYS A 151 14.79 7.92 5.85
N THR A 152 14.71 7.54 4.58
CA THR A 152 13.61 7.94 3.71
C THR A 152 12.31 7.33 4.20
N ILE A 153 11.22 8.11 4.25
CA ILE A 153 9.97 7.68 4.87
C ILE A 153 8.83 7.67 3.85
N PHE A 154 8.13 6.55 3.78
CA PHE A 154 6.87 6.40 3.05
C PHE A 154 5.71 6.38 4.03
N ILE A 155 5.04 7.51 4.19
CA ILE A 155 3.94 7.69 5.14
C ILE A 155 2.65 7.13 4.55
N ASP A 156 2.06 6.15 5.23
CA ASP A 156 0.80 5.51 4.83
C ASP A 156 -0.31 5.79 5.84
N GLY A 157 -1.34 6.45 5.34
CA GLY A 157 -2.51 6.82 6.13
C GLY A 157 -2.33 8.12 6.90
N PHE A 158 -1.60 9.08 6.34
CA PHE A 158 -1.67 10.50 6.65
C PHE A 158 -1.39 11.29 5.36
N PRO A 159 -2.17 12.32 5.02
CA PRO A 159 -3.45 12.74 5.64
C PRO A 159 -4.60 11.72 5.44
N ARG A 160 -5.57 11.68 6.37
CA ARG A 160 -6.81 10.88 6.30
C ARG A 160 -8.11 11.70 6.28
N ASP A 161 -7.99 13.00 6.49
CA ASP A 161 -9.09 13.95 6.45
C ASP A 161 -8.57 15.28 5.88
N LEU A 162 -9.46 16.12 5.37
CA LEU A 162 -9.14 17.31 4.60
C LEU A 162 -8.40 18.37 5.44
N ASP A 163 -8.72 18.46 6.73
CA ASP A 163 -8.02 19.30 7.70
C ASP A 163 -6.54 18.90 7.86
N GLN A 164 -6.22 17.61 7.72
CA GLN A 164 -4.86 17.07 7.82
C GLN A 164 -3.94 17.50 6.68
N ILE A 165 -4.50 17.92 5.54
CA ILE A 165 -3.71 18.35 4.39
C ILE A 165 -2.85 19.56 4.76
N SER A 166 -3.41 20.57 5.43
CA SER A 166 -2.65 21.75 5.84
C SER A 166 -1.46 21.37 6.72
N TYR A 167 -1.62 20.39 7.61
CA TYR A 167 -0.54 19.90 8.44
C TYR A 167 0.53 19.13 7.66
N SER A 168 0.14 18.39 6.61
CA SER A 168 1.11 17.70 5.74
C SER A 168 2.05 18.67 5.01
N LEU A 169 1.62 19.90 4.73
CA LEU A 169 2.45 20.94 4.08
C LEU A 169 3.64 21.36 4.95
N PHE A 170 3.43 21.42 6.27
CA PHE A 170 4.47 21.83 7.23
C PHE A 170 5.09 20.63 7.95
N PHE A 171 4.72 19.41 7.58
CA PHE A 171 5.13 18.22 8.30
C PHE A 171 6.64 18.00 8.25
N ARG A 172 7.32 18.38 7.16
CA ARG A 172 8.79 18.36 7.07
C ARG A 172 9.48 19.20 8.15
N GLU A 173 8.85 20.30 8.57
CA GLU A 173 9.32 21.17 9.65
C GLU A 173 9.02 20.56 11.02
N LEU A 174 7.89 19.84 11.13
CA LEU A 174 7.44 19.20 12.38
C LEU A 174 8.34 18.03 12.82
N ILE A 175 9.00 17.35 11.87
CA ILE A 175 9.82 16.14 12.11
C ILE A 175 11.31 16.43 12.33
N GLY A 176 11.63 17.52 13.03
CA GLY A 176 12.99 17.80 13.47
C GLY A 176 13.91 18.34 12.37
N TYR A 177 13.37 19.19 11.48
CA TYR A 177 14.14 19.95 10.48
C TYR A 177 15.08 19.08 9.66
N ARG A 178 14.55 17.97 9.14
CA ARG A 178 15.35 16.99 8.40
C ARG A 178 15.82 17.47 7.03
N ASP A 179 15.28 18.59 6.56
CA ASP A 179 15.49 19.16 5.21
C ASP A 179 15.19 18.14 4.10
N ASP A 180 14.26 17.23 4.37
CA ASP A 180 13.82 16.21 3.42
C ASP A 180 12.86 16.86 2.41
N GLN A 181 13.05 16.56 1.12
CA GLN A 181 12.06 16.86 0.09
C GLN A 181 10.78 16.06 0.36
N ASP A 182 9.65 16.75 0.37
CA ASP A 182 8.32 16.17 0.53
C ASP A 182 7.64 15.94 -0.82
N ILE A 183 7.00 14.79 -0.98
CA ILE A 183 6.44 14.33 -2.25
C ILE A 183 5.08 13.68 -2.00
N PHE A 184 4.06 14.06 -2.76
CA PHE A 184 2.79 13.33 -2.76
C PHE A 184 2.80 12.22 -3.80
N VAL A 185 2.60 10.98 -3.37
CA VAL A 185 2.43 9.83 -4.26
C VAL A 185 0.96 9.44 -4.25
N MET A 186 0.29 9.71 -5.36
CA MET A 186 -1.13 9.42 -5.53
C MET A 186 -1.30 8.14 -6.32
N ILE A 187 -2.23 7.28 -5.89
CA ILE A 187 -2.47 5.98 -6.49
C ILE A 187 -3.92 5.88 -6.92
N ASN A 188 -4.12 5.76 -8.23
CA ASN A 188 -5.42 5.50 -8.83
C ASN A 188 -5.59 4.00 -9.12
N VAL A 189 -6.62 3.42 -8.51
CA VAL A 189 -7.07 2.03 -8.72
C VAL A 189 -8.59 2.06 -8.89
N PRO A 190 -9.15 1.43 -9.93
CA PRO A 190 -10.59 1.35 -10.09
C PRO A 190 -11.30 0.71 -8.90
N GLU A 191 -12.50 1.19 -8.56
CA GLU A 191 -13.29 0.65 -7.45
C GLU A 191 -13.66 -0.81 -7.67
N LYS A 192 -13.94 -1.22 -8.92
CA LYS A 192 -14.22 -2.63 -9.23
C LYS A 192 -13.01 -3.54 -8.94
N VAL A 193 -11.78 -3.05 -9.15
CA VAL A 193 -10.57 -3.79 -8.76
C VAL A 193 -10.48 -3.90 -7.24
N ILE A 194 -10.77 -2.81 -6.51
CA ILE A 194 -10.77 -2.80 -5.05
C ILE A 194 -11.85 -3.75 -4.49
N ASP A 195 -13.04 -3.77 -5.10
CA ASP A 195 -14.15 -4.63 -4.72
C ASP A 195 -13.78 -6.12 -4.81
N GLU A 196 -13.19 -6.53 -5.93
CA GLU A 196 -12.72 -7.90 -6.16
C GLU A 196 -11.56 -8.28 -5.21
N ARG A 197 -10.67 -7.32 -4.91
CA ARG A 197 -9.61 -7.51 -3.91
C ARG A 197 -10.17 -7.78 -2.52
N ILE A 198 -11.27 -7.14 -2.14
CA ILE A 198 -11.92 -7.32 -0.84
C ILE A 198 -12.75 -8.61 -0.81
N LYS A 199 -13.69 -8.79 -1.75
CA LYS A 199 -14.62 -9.94 -1.78
C LYS A 199 -13.91 -11.30 -1.72
N TRP A 200 -12.84 -11.42 -2.49
CA TRP A 200 -12.10 -12.69 -2.61
C TRP A 200 -10.90 -12.81 -1.67
N ARG A 201 -10.72 -11.86 -0.74
CA ARG A 201 -9.63 -11.91 0.22
C ARG A 201 -9.75 -13.14 1.12
N ARG A 202 -8.61 -13.77 1.37
CA ARG A 202 -8.43 -14.82 2.38
C ARG A 202 -7.29 -14.40 3.30
N ILE A 203 -7.46 -14.59 4.60
CA ILE A 203 -6.49 -14.23 5.63
C ILE A 203 -6.13 -15.49 6.40
N CYS A 204 -4.83 -15.71 6.59
CA CYS A 204 -4.34 -16.77 7.46
C CYS A 204 -4.63 -16.41 8.92
N PRO A 205 -5.36 -17.25 9.69
CA PRO A 205 -5.65 -16.95 11.10
C PRO A 205 -4.39 -16.85 11.96
N ALA A 206 -3.36 -17.67 11.70
CA ALA A 206 -2.15 -17.70 12.50
C ALA A 206 -1.20 -16.53 12.24
N CYS A 207 -0.87 -16.24 10.97
CA CYS A 207 0.15 -15.24 10.63
C CYS A 207 -0.40 -13.96 9.99
N GLN A 208 -1.72 -13.83 9.84
CA GLN A 208 -2.40 -12.67 9.24
C GLN A 208 -1.98 -12.36 7.79
N THR A 209 -1.29 -13.30 7.12
CA THR A 209 -0.94 -13.18 5.71
C THR A 209 -2.21 -13.12 4.89
N SER A 210 -2.31 -12.12 4.01
CA SER A 210 -3.44 -11.94 3.11
C SER A 210 -3.12 -12.46 1.72
N ARG A 211 -4.07 -13.21 1.16
CA ARG A 211 -4.09 -13.73 -0.21
C ARG A 211 -5.47 -13.47 -0.81
N ASN A 212 -5.67 -13.82 -2.08
CA ASN A 212 -6.94 -13.62 -2.75
C ASN A 212 -7.26 -14.84 -3.61
N LEU A 213 -8.46 -15.43 -3.44
CA LEU A 213 -8.85 -16.65 -4.13
C LEU A 213 -8.85 -16.50 -5.67
N LYS A 214 -9.14 -15.29 -6.16
CA LYS A 214 -9.33 -14.96 -7.58
C LYS A 214 -8.11 -14.29 -8.22
N LEU A 215 -7.37 -13.47 -7.47
CA LEU A 215 -6.35 -12.57 -8.04
C LEU A 215 -4.92 -12.87 -7.55
N LEU A 216 -4.78 -13.61 -6.45
CA LEU A 216 -3.47 -13.93 -5.87
C LEU A 216 -3.60 -15.17 -4.96
N PRO A 217 -3.88 -16.35 -5.53
CA PRO A 217 -4.01 -17.58 -4.77
C PRO A 217 -2.65 -18.00 -4.21
N THR A 218 -2.66 -18.90 -3.23
CA THR A 218 -1.44 -19.58 -2.81
C THR A 218 -1.13 -20.75 -3.75
N SER A 219 0.10 -21.25 -3.71
CA SER A 219 0.49 -22.47 -4.43
C SER A 219 -0.25 -23.74 -3.97
N ARG A 220 -0.97 -23.68 -2.85
CA ARG A 220 -1.69 -24.80 -2.25
C ARG A 220 -3.15 -24.42 -2.00
N ALA A 221 -4.08 -25.06 -2.69
CA ALA A 221 -5.51 -24.88 -2.51
C ALA A 221 -6.18 -26.22 -2.14
N GLY A 222 -7.32 -26.14 -1.47
CA GLY A 222 -8.17 -27.29 -1.13
C GLY A 222 -9.62 -27.01 -1.45
N TYR A 223 -10.44 -28.07 -1.41
CA TYR A 223 -11.86 -28.02 -1.70
C TYR A 223 -12.64 -28.67 -0.55
N ASP A 224 -13.65 -27.96 -0.05
CA ASP A 224 -14.56 -28.44 0.98
C ASP A 224 -15.81 -29.02 0.29
N ALA A 225 -15.90 -30.35 0.20
CA ALA A 225 -17.01 -31.02 -0.49
C ALA A 225 -18.36 -30.80 0.19
N GLY A 226 -18.39 -30.61 1.51
CA GLY A 226 -19.62 -30.36 2.25
C GLY A 226 -20.20 -28.97 1.97
N LYS A 227 -19.32 -27.97 1.81
CA LYS A 227 -19.71 -26.58 1.48
C LYS A 227 -19.70 -26.25 0.00
N LYS A 228 -19.08 -27.11 -0.82
CA LYS A 228 -18.78 -26.87 -2.24
C LYS A 228 -17.96 -25.59 -2.46
N GLU A 229 -16.97 -25.36 -1.60
CA GLU A 229 -16.15 -24.14 -1.61
C GLU A 229 -14.66 -24.44 -1.69
N PHE A 230 -13.93 -23.63 -2.46
CA PHE A 230 -12.47 -23.65 -2.47
C PHE A 230 -11.87 -22.80 -1.36
N TYR A 231 -10.74 -23.24 -0.83
CA TYR A 231 -9.97 -22.50 0.17
C TYR A 231 -8.49 -22.54 -0.15
N LEU A 232 -7.77 -21.53 0.37
CA LEU A 232 -6.32 -21.45 0.26
C LEU A 232 -5.67 -22.03 1.51
N ILE A 233 -4.50 -22.62 1.33
CA ILE A 233 -3.60 -23.04 2.39
C ILE A 233 -2.45 -22.04 2.42
N CYS A 234 -2.14 -21.49 3.59
CA CYS A 234 -1.11 -20.47 3.77
C CYS A 234 0.24 -20.95 3.22
N ASP A 235 0.90 -20.12 2.42
CA ASP A 235 2.22 -20.38 1.82
C ASP A 235 3.33 -19.51 2.44
N ASN A 236 3.03 -18.77 3.51
CA ASN A 236 4.04 -18.00 4.23
C ASN A 236 5.07 -18.97 4.84
N PRO A 237 6.37 -18.85 4.51
CA PRO A 237 7.42 -19.73 5.03
C PRO A 237 7.51 -19.77 6.57
N LYS A 238 7.02 -18.73 7.25
CA LYS A 238 6.99 -18.64 8.72
C LYS A 238 5.72 -19.25 9.35
N CYS A 239 4.88 -19.93 8.56
CA CYS A 239 3.60 -20.47 8.99
C CYS A 239 3.50 -21.97 8.65
N SER A 240 2.81 -22.72 9.52
CA SER A 240 2.63 -24.18 9.39
C SER A 240 1.62 -24.61 8.31
N GLY A 241 1.17 -23.70 7.43
CA GLY A 241 0.22 -24.01 6.37
C GLY A 241 -1.23 -24.07 6.82
N GLU A 242 -1.69 -23.07 7.57
CA GLU A 242 -3.09 -22.99 8.02
C GLU A 242 -4.09 -22.80 6.86
N LYS A 243 -5.29 -23.35 7.01
CA LYS A 243 -6.44 -23.03 6.15
C LYS A 243 -6.79 -21.55 6.30
N MET A 244 -6.74 -20.82 5.19
CA MET A 244 -7.03 -19.39 5.16
C MET A 244 -8.55 -19.16 5.13
N MET A 245 -9.01 -18.12 5.83
CA MET A 245 -10.43 -17.83 6.00
C MET A 245 -10.80 -16.50 5.37
N GLN A 246 -12.05 -16.36 4.95
CA GLN A 246 -12.59 -15.05 4.57
C GLN A 246 -12.69 -14.18 5.82
N LYS A 247 -12.37 -12.89 5.69
CA LYS A 247 -12.57 -11.94 6.78
C LYS A 247 -14.04 -11.53 6.81
N GLU A 248 -14.60 -11.44 8.00
CA GLU A 248 -15.97 -10.98 8.21
C GLU A 248 -16.20 -9.59 7.56
N GLY A 249 -17.30 -9.47 6.81
CA GLY A 249 -17.69 -8.25 6.11
C GLY A 249 -17.16 -8.16 4.68
N ASP A 250 -16.16 -8.96 4.30
CA ASP A 250 -15.59 -8.92 2.96
C ASP A 250 -16.60 -9.34 1.87
N GLN A 251 -17.62 -10.13 2.21
CA GLN A 251 -18.70 -10.50 1.29
C GLN A 251 -19.45 -9.29 0.71
N PHE A 252 -19.45 -8.17 1.44
CA PHE A 252 -20.09 -6.91 1.00
C PHE A 252 -19.16 -6.05 0.15
N GLY A 253 -17.92 -6.48 -0.09
CA GLY A 253 -16.96 -5.77 -0.93
C GLY A 253 -16.68 -4.35 -0.46
N ILE A 254 -16.81 -3.37 -1.36
CA ILE A 254 -16.55 -1.96 -1.02
C ILE A 254 -17.67 -1.28 -0.23
N GLU A 255 -18.90 -1.82 -0.20
CA GLU A 255 -20.05 -1.10 0.37
C GLU A 255 -19.83 -0.60 1.80
N PRO A 256 -19.32 -1.41 2.75
CA PRO A 256 -19.10 -0.95 4.12
C PRO A 256 -18.04 0.14 4.27
N ILE A 257 -17.25 0.39 3.24
CA ILE A 257 -16.17 1.39 3.24
C ILE A 257 -16.39 2.48 2.18
N ARG A 258 -17.57 2.54 1.54
CA ARG A 258 -17.85 3.46 0.42
C ARG A 258 -17.60 4.93 0.77
N GLU A 259 -18.10 5.38 1.93
CA GLU A 259 -17.87 6.75 2.42
C GLU A 259 -16.38 7.06 2.59
N ARG A 260 -15.61 6.08 3.08
CA ARG A 260 -14.16 6.21 3.22
C ARG A 260 -13.47 6.29 1.86
N LEU A 261 -13.89 5.49 0.88
CA LEU A 261 -13.34 5.57 -0.49
C LEU A 261 -13.63 6.93 -1.14
N ALA A 262 -14.82 7.49 -0.88
CA ALA A 262 -15.17 8.83 -1.35
C ALA A 262 -14.31 9.91 -0.70
N MET A 263 -14.07 9.82 0.62
CA MET A 263 -13.14 10.73 1.32
C MET A 263 -11.70 10.58 0.79
N ASP A 264 -11.21 9.36 0.60
CA ASP A 264 -9.89 9.10 -0.01
C ASP A 264 -9.79 9.77 -1.41
N GLY A 265 -10.87 9.74 -2.20
CA GLY A 265 -10.96 10.44 -3.48
C GLY A 265 -10.82 11.96 -3.35
N LYS A 266 -11.59 12.57 -2.44
CA LYS A 266 -11.52 14.01 -2.16
C LYS A 266 -10.13 14.44 -1.68
N LEU A 267 -9.46 13.62 -0.86
CA LEU A 267 -8.09 13.86 -0.42
C LEU A 267 -7.12 13.91 -1.59
N ILE A 268 -7.20 12.94 -2.50
CA ILE A 268 -6.34 12.91 -3.69
C ILE A 268 -6.57 14.17 -4.53
N GLU A 269 -7.82 14.54 -4.79
CA GLU A 269 -8.16 15.75 -5.57
C GLU A 269 -7.65 17.03 -4.91
N LYS A 270 -7.85 17.17 -3.59
CA LYS A 270 -7.40 18.35 -2.85
C LYS A 270 -5.88 18.43 -2.81
N SER A 271 -5.18 17.33 -2.55
CA SER A 271 -3.71 17.27 -2.58
C SER A 271 -3.15 17.48 -3.99
N PHE A 272 -3.87 17.08 -5.04
CA PHE A 272 -3.49 17.37 -6.42
C PHE A 272 -3.52 18.87 -6.75
N SER A 273 -4.40 19.64 -6.09
CA SER A 273 -4.48 21.10 -6.28
C SER A 273 -3.36 21.90 -5.59
N LEU A 274 -2.51 21.26 -4.78
CA LEU A 274 -1.41 21.92 -4.09
C LEU A 274 -0.32 22.38 -5.06
N TYR A 275 0.24 23.57 -4.85
CA TYR A 275 1.40 24.08 -5.59
C TYR A 275 2.67 23.93 -4.78
N GLY A 276 3.84 23.94 -5.43
CA GLY A 276 5.15 23.92 -4.74
C GLY A 276 5.60 22.56 -4.19
N ILE A 277 4.73 21.55 -4.16
CA ILE A 277 5.08 20.19 -3.74
C ILE A 277 5.01 19.25 -4.96
N PRO A 278 6.08 18.49 -5.25
CA PRO A 278 6.10 17.48 -6.29
C PRO A 278 5.04 16.41 -6.11
N LYS A 279 4.55 15.87 -7.24
CA LYS A 279 3.49 14.87 -7.28
C LYS A 279 3.90 13.73 -8.18
N ILE A 280 3.66 12.51 -7.71
CA ILE A 280 3.82 11.28 -8.47
C ILE A 280 2.44 10.67 -8.64
N LEU A 281 2.09 10.34 -9.89
CA LEU A 281 0.78 9.83 -10.26
C LEU A 281 0.92 8.39 -10.71
N LEU A 282 0.46 7.45 -9.89
CA LEU A 282 0.53 6.03 -10.17
C LEU A 282 -0.84 5.51 -10.60
N ARG A 283 -0.93 4.95 -11.80
CA ARG A 283 -2.14 4.30 -12.31
C ARG A 283 -1.97 2.78 -12.28
N ASN A 284 -2.92 2.07 -11.70
CA ASN A 284 -2.91 0.60 -11.65
C ASN A 284 -3.75 -0.05 -12.76
N SER A 285 -4.30 0.72 -13.69
CA SER A 285 -5.11 0.20 -14.79
C SER A 285 -4.78 0.84 -16.11
N VAL A 286 -4.84 0.04 -17.17
CA VAL A 286 -4.63 0.48 -18.56
C VAL A 286 -5.78 -0.07 -19.41
N PRO A 287 -6.43 0.74 -20.27
CA PRO A 287 -7.45 0.28 -21.19
C PRO A 287 -6.96 -0.89 -22.04
N VAL A 288 -7.85 -1.85 -22.31
CA VAL A 288 -7.52 -3.02 -23.16
C VAL A 288 -7.02 -2.58 -24.54
N SER A 289 -7.55 -1.48 -25.08
CA SER A 289 -7.15 -0.92 -26.37
C SER A 289 -5.69 -0.43 -26.41
N GLU A 290 -5.19 0.10 -25.29
CA GLU A 290 -3.84 0.68 -25.16
C GLU A 290 -2.82 -0.33 -24.65
N ALA A 291 -3.26 -1.40 -23.98
CA ALA A 291 -2.41 -2.30 -23.22
C ALA A 291 -1.23 -2.88 -24.03
N LYS A 292 -1.44 -3.21 -25.31
CA LYS A 292 -0.37 -3.77 -26.17
C LYS A 292 0.79 -2.80 -26.42
N GLU A 293 0.53 -1.49 -26.40
CA GLU A 293 1.55 -0.47 -26.59
C GLU A 293 2.31 -0.18 -25.29
N PHE A 294 1.58 -0.17 -24.17
CA PHE A 294 2.13 0.28 -22.89
C PHE A 294 2.77 -0.84 -22.07
N LEU A 295 2.32 -2.09 -22.23
CA LEU A 295 2.60 -3.19 -21.30
C LEU A 295 3.08 -4.45 -22.00
N ASP A 296 3.78 -5.26 -21.21
CA ASP A 296 3.98 -6.67 -21.51
C ASP A 296 2.89 -7.53 -20.86
N ASP A 297 2.46 -8.62 -21.51
CA ASP A 297 1.32 -9.42 -21.05
C ASP A 297 1.51 -9.98 -19.63
N TYR A 298 2.75 -10.27 -19.24
CA TYR A 298 3.10 -10.77 -17.91
C TYR A 298 3.02 -9.69 -16.82
N GLU A 299 2.77 -8.43 -17.15
CA GLU A 299 2.59 -7.32 -16.19
C GLU A 299 1.12 -7.14 -15.75
N ILE A 300 0.20 -7.75 -16.51
CA ILE A 300 -1.24 -7.72 -16.26
C ILE A 300 -1.57 -8.67 -15.11
N THR A 301 -2.48 -8.25 -14.23
CA THR A 301 -3.03 -9.11 -13.16
C THR A 301 -3.91 -10.17 -13.81
N PRO A 302 -3.59 -11.47 -13.67
CA PRO A 302 -4.47 -12.52 -14.16
C PRO A 302 -5.61 -12.81 -13.19
N GLU A 303 -6.62 -13.55 -13.68
CA GLU A 303 -7.64 -14.20 -12.87
C GLU A 303 -7.31 -15.69 -12.74
N TYR A 304 -7.46 -16.20 -11.53
CA TYR A 304 -7.28 -17.61 -11.19
C TYR A 304 -8.64 -18.24 -10.91
N VAL A 305 -8.98 -19.24 -11.72
CA VAL A 305 -10.19 -20.05 -11.59
C VAL A 305 -9.81 -21.41 -11.00
N MET A 306 -10.49 -21.80 -9.92
CA MET A 306 -10.28 -23.10 -9.28
C MET A 306 -11.31 -24.10 -9.75
N GLU A 307 -10.85 -25.29 -10.13
CA GLU A 307 -11.67 -26.42 -10.53
C GLU A 307 -11.33 -27.65 -9.69
N TRP A 308 -12.33 -28.43 -9.29
CA TRP A 308 -12.11 -29.69 -8.61
C TRP A 308 -11.89 -30.79 -9.65
N ASN A 309 -10.71 -31.41 -9.65
CA ASN A 309 -10.44 -32.58 -10.47
C ASN A 309 -10.85 -33.85 -9.71
N GLU A 310 -12.03 -34.38 -10.02
CA GLU A 310 -12.57 -35.59 -9.39
C GLU A 310 -11.64 -36.82 -9.55
N LYS A 311 -10.94 -36.93 -10.68
CA LYS A 311 -10.07 -38.07 -10.98
C LYS A 311 -8.80 -38.07 -10.12
N GLU A 312 -8.26 -36.89 -9.86
CA GLU A 312 -7.00 -36.73 -9.10
C GLU A 312 -7.24 -36.41 -7.61
N GLY A 313 -8.48 -36.08 -7.23
CA GLY A 313 -8.82 -35.65 -5.88
C GLY A 313 -8.10 -34.36 -5.46
N LYS A 314 -7.86 -33.46 -6.42
CA LYS A 314 -7.06 -32.23 -6.23
C LYS A 314 -7.70 -31.02 -6.87
N VAL A 315 -7.38 -29.84 -6.34
CA VAL A 315 -7.76 -28.56 -6.93
C VAL A 315 -6.80 -28.23 -8.08
N LYS A 316 -7.35 -27.96 -9.27
CA LYS A 316 -6.64 -27.40 -10.41
C LYS A 316 -6.86 -25.89 -10.43
N ILE A 317 -5.79 -25.12 -10.59
CA ILE A 317 -5.84 -23.66 -10.73
C ILE A 317 -5.55 -23.32 -12.18
N ILE A 318 -6.46 -22.59 -12.82
CA ILE A 318 -6.37 -22.16 -14.22
C ILE A 318 -6.25 -20.64 -14.26
N GLU A 319 -5.23 -20.16 -14.95
CA GLU A 319 -5.00 -18.73 -15.17
C GLU A 319 -5.70 -18.26 -16.45
N LYS A 320 -6.40 -17.12 -16.39
CA LYS A 320 -7.07 -16.48 -17.53
C LYS A 320 -6.90 -14.96 -17.48
N PRO A 321 -6.97 -14.24 -18.61
CA PRO A 321 -6.94 -12.79 -18.63
C PRO A 321 -8.10 -12.20 -17.83
N TRP A 322 -7.82 -11.22 -16.96
CA TRP A 322 -8.84 -10.55 -16.16
C TRP A 322 -9.10 -9.14 -16.68
N VAL A 323 -10.30 -8.91 -17.21
CA VAL A 323 -10.75 -7.59 -17.68
C VAL A 323 -11.80 -7.04 -16.73
N VAL A 324 -11.67 -5.77 -16.37
CA VAL A 324 -12.58 -5.07 -15.48
C VAL A 324 -12.77 -3.63 -15.97
N ASN A 325 -13.99 -3.09 -15.82
CA ASN A 325 -14.21 -1.69 -16.19
C ASN A 325 -13.56 -0.76 -15.16
N ASP A 326 -12.90 0.28 -15.64
CA ASP A 326 -12.43 1.36 -14.78
C ASP A 326 -13.60 2.22 -14.26
N ASP A 327 -13.28 3.24 -13.45
CA ASP A 327 -14.28 4.13 -12.84
C ASP A 327 -15.04 4.98 -13.90
N ASN A 328 -14.58 5.02 -15.16
CA ASN A 328 -15.25 5.68 -16.28
C ASN A 328 -16.01 4.69 -17.19
N GLY A 329 -16.06 3.40 -16.83
CA GLY A 329 -16.73 2.37 -17.60
C GLY A 329 -15.88 1.76 -18.74
N VAL A 330 -14.60 2.12 -18.85
CA VAL A 330 -13.70 1.62 -19.91
C VAL A 330 -13.14 0.26 -19.53
N ALA A 331 -13.29 -0.74 -20.40
CA ALA A 331 -12.72 -2.07 -20.21
C ALA A 331 -11.18 -1.97 -20.11
N SER A 332 -10.64 -2.38 -18.96
CA SER A 332 -9.25 -2.17 -18.60
C SER A 332 -8.64 -3.43 -17.97
N TYR A 333 -7.32 -3.55 -18.09
CA TYR A 333 -6.53 -4.50 -17.32
C TYR A 333 -6.08 -3.86 -16.01
N SER A 334 -6.15 -4.62 -14.91
CA SER A 334 -5.43 -4.29 -13.67
C SER A 334 -3.97 -4.69 -13.81
N LEU A 335 -3.05 -3.91 -13.26
CA LEU A 335 -1.62 -4.21 -13.26
C LEU A 335 -1.20 -4.94 -11.98
N MET A 336 -0.25 -5.85 -12.12
CA MET A 336 0.48 -6.37 -10.96
C MET A 336 1.29 -5.23 -10.29
N PRO A 337 1.74 -5.40 -9.03
CA PRO A 337 2.50 -4.35 -8.35
C PRO A 337 3.80 -3.90 -9.03
N PRO A 338 4.64 -4.78 -9.61
CA PRO A 338 5.93 -4.37 -10.16
C PRO A 338 5.91 -3.28 -11.24
N PRO A 339 5.05 -3.31 -12.29
CA PRO A 339 4.98 -2.22 -13.28
C PRO A 339 4.57 -0.87 -12.66
N VAL A 340 3.73 -0.88 -11.62
CA VAL A 340 3.39 0.35 -10.88
C VAL A 340 4.58 0.87 -10.10
N VAL A 341 5.41 -0.02 -9.53
CA VAL A 341 6.64 0.35 -8.83
C VAL A 341 7.73 0.82 -9.81
N VAL A 342 7.80 0.29 -11.03
CA VAL A 342 8.66 0.84 -12.10
C VAL A 342 8.29 2.30 -12.37
N SER A 343 6.99 2.60 -12.50
CA SER A 343 6.51 3.97 -12.66
C SER A 343 6.88 4.88 -11.48
N LEU A 344 6.76 4.37 -10.25
CA LEU A 344 7.17 5.08 -9.04
C LEU A 344 8.67 5.39 -9.03
N ILE A 345 9.51 4.41 -9.38
CA ILE A 345 10.97 4.56 -9.43
C ILE A 345 11.37 5.65 -10.44
N LYS A 346 10.83 5.58 -11.65
CA LYS A 346 11.15 6.55 -12.72
C LYS A 346 10.69 7.96 -12.36
N GLN A 347 9.44 8.13 -11.95
CA GLN A 347 8.92 9.43 -11.53
C GLN A 347 9.64 9.99 -10.29
N LEU A 348 10.08 9.14 -9.35
CA LEU A 348 10.91 9.59 -8.22
C LEU A 348 12.27 10.09 -8.66
N SER A 349 12.93 9.38 -9.58
CA SER A 349 14.22 9.82 -10.15
C SER A 349 14.08 11.21 -10.78
N ASP A 350 13.00 11.44 -11.54
CA ASP A 350 12.72 12.72 -12.18
C ASP A 350 12.44 13.83 -11.15
N VAL A 351 11.59 13.56 -10.15
CA VAL A 351 11.22 14.53 -9.09
C VAL A 351 12.42 14.94 -8.22
N LEU A 352 13.36 14.02 -8.02
CA LEU A 352 14.59 14.26 -7.28
C LEU A 352 15.73 14.81 -8.17
N ASN A 353 15.48 15.00 -9.47
CA ASN A 353 16.44 15.49 -10.47
C ASN A 353 17.73 14.63 -10.57
N LEU A 354 17.58 13.30 -10.69
CA LEU A 354 18.70 12.34 -10.69
C LEU A 354 19.13 11.80 -12.05
#